data_AF-A0A383WP90-F1
#
_entry.id   AF-A0A383WP90-F1
#
_cell.length_a   1.000
_cell.length_b   1.000
_cell.length_c   1.000
_cell.angle_alpha   90.00
_cell.angle_beta   90.00
_cell.angle_gamma   90.00
#
_symmetry.space_group_name_H-M   'P 1'
#
loop_
_entity.id
_entity.type
_entity.pdbx_description
1 polymer ?
#
loop_
_entity_poly.entity_id
_entity_poly.type
_entity_poly.pdbx_seq_one_letter_code
_entity_poly.pdbx_strand_id
1 'polypeptide(L)'
;MAQQKPLVLCVGDSQTDGTAGSSFVQRLAKANPHLQFRACGVNGMPSESMTKRMPRLLRRYFNPAAVLIMAGSNDCLEQQCWSLSIFYRLGFWITRPATQEVFVENMSRMVDTVQRTCPKAKVVVLTCPPLSEQPHNAAFQRTTEYNAALQQHLRSHHPGAAVADVHTAFVQFLQKHAARSKQLQMPVVRFNVLSCVIWQPTAVLQHYLLRRSWDEISRLRGLQLLTDNVHINDTAAQLVAQTVQPFLQGVE
;
A
#
# COMPACT_ATOMS: atom_id res chain seq x y z
N MET A 1 -14.19 -31.77 -13.22
CA MET A 1 -14.37 -30.51 -12.45
C MET A 1 -13.09 -29.73 -12.58
N ALA A 2 -13.12 -28.46 -13.02
CA ALA A 2 -11.91 -27.65 -13.09
C ALA A 2 -11.35 -27.47 -11.67
N GLN A 3 -10.07 -27.78 -11.46
CA GLN A 3 -9.41 -27.59 -10.17
C GLN A 3 -9.48 -26.10 -9.80
N GLN A 4 -10.07 -25.79 -8.64
CA GLN A 4 -10.22 -24.42 -8.19
C GLN A 4 -8.84 -23.88 -7.84
N LYS A 5 -8.44 -22.78 -8.48
CA LYS A 5 -7.13 -22.16 -8.26
C LYS A 5 -7.01 -21.66 -6.81
N PRO A 6 -5.85 -21.79 -6.16
CA PRO A 6 -5.63 -21.28 -4.81
C PRO A 6 -5.85 -19.77 -4.78
N LEU A 7 -6.61 -19.30 -3.77
CA LEU A 7 -7.00 -17.89 -3.65
C LEU A 7 -5.96 -17.10 -2.86
N VAL A 8 -5.44 -16.03 -3.45
CA VAL A 8 -4.65 -14.98 -2.79
C VAL A 8 -5.53 -13.75 -2.57
N LEU A 9 -5.77 -13.41 -1.31
CA LEU A 9 -6.55 -12.24 -0.92
C LEU A 9 -5.62 -11.04 -0.69
N CYS A 10 -5.75 -9.98 -1.47
CA CYS A 10 -4.99 -8.75 -1.30
C CYS A 10 -5.84 -7.74 -0.53
N VAL A 11 -5.50 -7.46 0.72
CA VAL A 11 -6.20 -6.52 1.60
C VAL A 11 -5.38 -5.24 1.71
N GLY A 12 -6.02 -4.09 1.56
CA GLY A 12 -5.35 -2.81 1.66
C GLY A 12 -6.21 -1.60 1.37
N ASP A 13 -5.56 -0.53 0.97
CA ASP A 13 -6.16 0.76 0.64
C ASP A 13 -6.28 0.98 -0.88
N SER A 14 -6.18 2.23 -1.36
CA SER A 14 -6.24 2.57 -2.79
C SER A 14 -5.14 1.93 -3.62
N GLN A 15 -3.96 1.68 -3.03
CA GLN A 15 -2.86 1.03 -3.75
C GLN A 15 -3.18 -0.43 -4.06
N THR A 16 -3.93 -1.10 -3.19
CA THR A 16 -4.40 -2.48 -3.40
C THR A 16 -5.60 -2.55 -4.34
N ASP A 17 -6.47 -1.53 -4.33
CA ASP A 17 -7.58 -1.42 -5.29
C ASP A 17 -7.06 -1.22 -6.72
N GLY A 18 -6.08 -0.32 -6.89
CA GLY A 18 -5.37 -0.13 -8.16
C GLY A 18 -6.19 0.60 -9.22
N THR A 19 -7.15 1.44 -8.82
CA THR A 19 -7.92 2.31 -9.72
C THR A 19 -7.36 3.74 -9.80
N ALA A 20 -6.69 4.22 -8.75
CA ALA A 20 -6.05 5.53 -8.67
C ALA A 20 -4.55 5.52 -9.03
N GLY A 21 -4.02 4.33 -9.35
CA GLY A 21 -2.65 4.08 -9.79
C GLY A 21 -2.56 2.70 -10.42
N SER A 22 -1.38 2.26 -10.82
CA SER A 22 -1.22 0.95 -11.45
C SER A 22 -1.45 -0.20 -10.46
N SER A 23 -2.23 -1.20 -10.87
CA SER A 23 -2.54 -2.37 -10.03
C SER A 23 -1.39 -3.38 -9.97
N PHE A 24 -0.71 -3.47 -8.83
CA PHE A 24 0.25 -4.55 -8.57
C PHE A 24 -0.43 -5.92 -8.48
N VAL A 25 -1.69 -5.97 -8.03
CA VAL A 25 -2.48 -7.21 -7.94
C VAL A 25 -2.70 -7.83 -9.32
N GLN A 26 -3.01 -7.01 -10.33
CA GLN A 26 -3.12 -7.50 -11.71
C GLN A 26 -1.77 -8.01 -12.25
N ARG A 27 -0.65 -7.39 -11.87
CA ARG A 27 0.70 -7.86 -12.27
C ARG A 27 1.02 -9.21 -11.65
N LEU A 28 0.73 -9.38 -10.35
CA LEU A 28 0.84 -10.67 -9.66
C LEU A 28 -0.05 -11.73 -10.31
N ALA A 29 -1.30 -11.41 -10.66
CA ALA A 29 -2.21 -12.33 -11.33
C ALA A 29 -1.70 -12.75 -12.71
N LYS A 30 -1.13 -11.84 -13.49
CA LYS A 30 -0.50 -12.14 -14.78
C LYS A 30 0.74 -13.04 -14.63
N ALA A 31 1.56 -12.79 -13.62
CA ALA A 31 2.77 -13.57 -13.34
C ALA A 31 2.48 -14.96 -12.76
N ASN A 32 1.32 -15.16 -12.12
CA ASN A 32 0.96 -16.40 -11.45
C ASN A 32 -0.41 -16.92 -11.95
N PRO A 33 -0.49 -17.41 -13.21
CA PRO A 33 -1.75 -17.83 -13.82
C PRO A 33 -2.38 -19.06 -13.11
N HIS A 34 -1.62 -19.76 -12.27
CA HIS A 34 -2.09 -20.88 -11.45
C HIS A 34 -2.81 -20.43 -10.17
N LEU A 35 -2.63 -19.17 -9.74
CA LEU A 35 -3.29 -18.59 -8.57
C LEU A 35 -4.48 -17.72 -8.99
N GLN A 36 -5.44 -17.54 -8.08
CA GLN A 36 -6.52 -16.57 -8.23
C GLN A 36 -6.29 -15.40 -7.27
N PHE A 37 -6.29 -14.17 -7.77
CA PHE A 37 -6.13 -12.98 -6.92
C PHE A 37 -7.45 -12.25 -6.73
N ARG A 38 -7.66 -11.72 -5.52
CA ARG A 38 -8.77 -10.82 -5.20
C ARG A 38 -8.26 -9.55 -4.52
N ALA A 39 -8.29 -8.45 -5.27
CA ALA A 39 -8.08 -7.11 -4.73
C ALA A 39 -9.28 -6.73 -3.84
N CYS A 40 -9.00 -6.45 -2.57
CA CYS A 40 -9.96 -5.99 -1.58
C CYS A 40 -9.55 -4.63 -1.01
N GLY A 41 -8.90 -3.81 -1.83
CA GLY A 41 -8.56 -2.41 -1.50
C GLY A 41 -9.80 -1.55 -1.26
N VAL A 42 -9.67 -0.52 -0.43
CA VAL A 42 -10.67 0.57 -0.34
C VAL A 42 -9.94 1.90 -0.28
N ASN A 43 -10.28 2.79 -1.21
CA ASN A 43 -9.64 4.09 -1.32
C ASN A 43 -9.71 4.87 -0.01
N GLY A 44 -8.56 5.41 0.41
CA GLY A 44 -8.40 6.22 1.62
C GLY A 44 -8.50 5.47 2.96
N MET A 45 -8.73 4.15 2.97
CA MET A 45 -8.96 3.41 4.21
C MET A 45 -7.72 3.38 5.13
N PRO A 46 -7.78 3.91 6.38
CA PRO A 46 -6.73 3.75 7.37
C PRO A 46 -6.72 2.36 8.01
N SER A 47 -5.63 2.02 8.70
CA SER A 47 -5.43 0.70 9.33
C SER A 47 -6.51 0.34 10.36
N GLU A 48 -7.04 1.31 11.11
CA GLU A 48 -8.09 1.06 12.12
C GLU A 48 -9.38 0.56 11.46
N SER A 49 -9.85 1.26 10.41
CA SER A 49 -11.06 0.88 9.67
C SER A 49 -10.87 -0.44 8.92
N MET A 50 -9.66 -0.71 8.43
CA MET A 50 -9.32 -1.99 7.81
C MET A 50 -9.37 -3.16 8.78
N THR A 51 -8.88 -2.96 10.01
CA THR A 51 -8.96 -3.95 11.09
C THR A 51 -10.41 -4.32 11.39
N LYS A 52 -11.32 -3.34 11.46
CA LYS A 52 -12.77 -3.56 11.65
C LYS A 52 -13.40 -4.33 10.47
N ARG A 53 -12.89 -4.13 9.25
CA ARG A 53 -13.38 -4.78 8.02
C ARG A 53 -12.86 -6.20 7.83
N MET A 54 -11.66 -6.52 8.34
CA MET A 54 -10.97 -7.79 8.10
C MET A 54 -11.83 -9.04 8.39
N PRO A 55 -12.55 -9.17 9.52
CA PRO A 55 -13.35 -10.38 9.79
C PRO A 55 -14.45 -10.63 8.75
N ARG A 56 -15.07 -9.56 8.23
CA ARG A 56 -16.11 -9.69 7.19
C ARG A 56 -15.51 -10.15 5.87
N LEU A 57 -14.31 -9.69 5.52
CA LEU A 57 -13.61 -10.12 4.31
C LEU A 57 -13.22 -11.60 4.36
N LEU A 58 -12.64 -12.05 5.47
CA LEU A 58 -12.23 -13.45 5.62
C LEU A 58 -13.43 -14.41 5.62
N ARG A 59 -14.58 -14.00 6.17
CA ARG A 59 -15.83 -14.78 6.03
C ARG A 59 -16.34 -14.85 4.59
N ARG A 60 -16.20 -13.76 3.83
CA ARG A 60 -16.64 -13.70 2.42
C ARG A 60 -15.77 -14.54 1.51
N TYR A 61 -14.46 -14.53 1.72
CA TYR A 61 -13.46 -15.20 0.89
C TYR A 61 -12.87 -16.40 1.62
N PHE A 62 -13.75 -17.36 1.98
CA PHE A 62 -13.45 -18.53 2.80
C PHE A 62 -12.12 -19.22 2.44
N ASN A 63 -11.28 -19.45 3.46
CA ASN A 63 -10.01 -20.19 3.39
C ASN A 63 -9.09 -19.80 2.21
N PRO A 64 -8.60 -18.54 2.16
CA PRO A 64 -7.60 -18.16 1.16
C PRO A 64 -6.29 -18.91 1.43
N ALA A 65 -5.58 -19.27 0.35
CA ALA A 65 -4.25 -19.90 0.44
C ALA A 65 -3.19 -18.89 0.91
N ALA A 66 -3.36 -17.61 0.58
CA ALA A 66 -2.53 -16.54 1.12
C ALA A 66 -3.32 -15.24 1.33
N VAL A 67 -2.90 -14.42 2.29
CA VAL A 67 -3.39 -13.06 2.51
C VAL A 67 -2.22 -12.09 2.47
N LEU A 68 -2.28 -11.16 1.51
CA LEU A 68 -1.35 -10.05 1.39
C LEU A 68 -1.97 -8.82 2.04
N ILE A 69 -1.28 -8.18 2.98
CA ILE A 69 -1.77 -7.01 3.71
C ILE A 69 -0.87 -5.82 3.41
N MET A 70 -1.41 -4.75 2.82
CA MET A 70 -0.70 -3.50 2.59
C MET A 70 -1.58 -2.33 3.03
N ALA A 71 -1.20 -1.70 4.14
CA ALA A 71 -1.93 -0.58 4.74
C ALA A 71 -0.97 0.30 5.55
N GLY A 72 -1.38 1.54 5.82
CA GLY A 72 -0.61 2.51 6.61
C GLY A 72 -0.30 3.81 5.88
N SER A 73 -0.51 3.87 4.56
CA SER A 73 -0.31 5.11 3.79
C SER A 73 -1.24 6.22 4.28
N ASN A 74 -2.50 5.90 4.53
CA ASN A 74 -3.51 6.84 5.04
C ASN A 74 -3.27 7.22 6.50
N ASP A 75 -2.74 6.30 7.32
CA ASP A 75 -2.30 6.58 8.69
C ASP A 75 -1.17 7.63 8.68
N CYS A 76 -0.19 7.47 7.80
CA CYS A 76 0.87 8.47 7.61
C CYS A 76 0.32 9.80 7.08
N LEU A 77 -0.67 9.80 6.18
CA LEU A 77 -1.31 11.01 5.65
C LEU A 77 -2.12 11.76 6.71
N GLU A 78 -2.85 11.05 7.56
CA GLU A 78 -3.65 11.59 8.68
C GLU A 78 -2.77 12.43 9.63
N GLN A 79 -1.52 12.02 9.83
CA GLN A 79 -0.55 12.67 10.70
C GLN A 79 0.24 13.81 10.04
N GLN A 80 -0.02 14.17 8.77
CA GLN A 80 0.74 15.24 8.10
C GLN A 80 0.36 16.64 8.56
N CYS A 81 -0.94 16.89 8.73
CA CYS A 81 -1.43 18.16 9.23
C CYS A 81 -2.84 18.01 9.82
N TRP A 82 -3.25 19.00 10.60
CA TRP A 82 -4.54 19.01 11.27
C TRP A 82 -5.74 18.84 10.33
N SER A 83 -5.71 19.45 9.15
CA SER A 83 -6.82 19.33 8.19
C SER A 83 -6.96 17.91 7.62
N LEU A 84 -5.85 17.23 7.35
CA LEU A 84 -5.86 15.83 6.94
C LEU A 84 -6.32 14.92 8.09
N SER A 85 -5.88 15.20 9.33
CA SER A 85 -6.35 14.47 10.52
C SER A 85 -7.87 14.50 10.62
N ILE A 86 -8.48 15.69 10.52
CA ILE A 86 -9.94 15.83 10.54
C ILE A 86 -10.60 15.10 9.36
N PHE A 87 -10.06 15.27 8.15
CA PHE A 87 -10.59 14.64 6.95
C PHE A 87 -10.70 13.12 7.10
N TYR A 88 -9.63 12.45 7.52
CA TYR A 88 -9.62 11.00 7.70
C TYR A 88 -10.48 10.53 8.87
N ARG A 89 -10.47 11.26 10.00
CA ARG A 89 -11.30 10.94 11.17
C ARG A 89 -12.79 10.95 10.86
N LEU A 90 -13.26 11.99 10.17
CA LEU A 90 -14.65 12.10 9.78
C LEU A 90 -15.01 11.16 8.63
N GLY A 91 -14.14 11.03 7.62
CA GLY A 91 -14.40 10.21 6.43
C GLY A 91 -14.40 8.71 6.70
N PHE A 92 -13.60 8.23 7.65
CA PHE A 92 -13.42 6.81 7.93
C PHE A 92 -13.83 6.37 9.33
N TRP A 93 -14.38 7.29 10.13
CA TRP A 93 -14.87 7.03 11.50
C TRP A 93 -13.80 6.36 12.38
N ILE A 94 -12.55 6.80 12.23
CA ILE A 94 -11.45 6.36 13.09
C ILE A 94 -11.50 7.14 14.40
N THR A 95 -11.37 6.45 15.53
CA THR A 95 -11.56 7.03 16.86
C THR A 95 -10.24 7.43 17.51
N ARG A 96 -9.13 6.84 17.04
CA ARG A 96 -7.79 7.11 17.54
C ARG A 96 -6.97 7.89 16.50
N PRO A 97 -6.11 8.83 16.92
CA PRO A 97 -5.08 9.35 16.02
C PRO A 97 -4.24 8.20 15.48
N ALA A 98 -3.91 8.24 14.20
CA ALA A 98 -3.16 7.18 13.55
C ALA A 98 -1.66 7.32 13.82
N THR A 99 -1.28 7.36 15.10
CA THR A 99 0.13 7.39 15.52
C THR A 99 0.86 6.10 15.12
N GLN A 100 2.18 6.09 15.23
CA GLN A 100 3.01 4.94 14.88
C GLN A 100 2.60 3.71 15.68
N GLU A 101 2.33 3.88 16.97
CA GLU A 101 1.92 2.82 17.89
C GLU A 101 0.53 2.27 17.50
N VAL A 102 -0.42 3.16 17.21
CA VAL A 102 -1.79 2.77 16.80
C VAL A 102 -1.75 2.02 15.48
N PHE A 103 -0.94 2.48 14.52
CA PHE A 103 -0.73 1.82 13.25
C PHE A 103 -0.17 0.41 13.44
N VAL A 104 0.90 0.25 14.22
CA VAL A 104 1.51 -1.05 14.51
C VAL A 104 0.52 -1.99 15.21
N GLU A 105 -0.24 -1.48 16.18
CA GLU A 105 -1.28 -2.23 16.88
C GLU A 105 -2.36 -2.75 15.91
N ASN A 106 -2.83 -1.89 14.99
CA ASN A 106 -3.82 -2.29 13.98
C ASN A 106 -3.27 -3.33 12.99
N MET A 107 -2.04 -3.15 12.51
CA MET A 107 -1.39 -4.12 11.64
C MET A 107 -1.21 -5.48 12.34
N SER A 108 -0.77 -5.48 13.60
CA SER A 108 -0.67 -6.67 14.45
C SER A 108 -2.02 -7.39 14.54
N ARG A 109 -3.10 -6.65 14.86
CA ARG A 109 -4.46 -7.20 14.95
C ARG A 109 -4.95 -7.81 13.65
N MET A 110 -4.61 -7.21 12.51
CA MET A 110 -4.96 -7.76 11.21
C MET A 110 -4.26 -9.10 10.97
N VAL A 111 -2.97 -9.20 11.27
CA VAL A 111 -2.20 -10.46 11.20
C VAL A 111 -2.80 -11.53 12.12
N ASP A 112 -3.03 -11.19 13.39
CA ASP A 112 -3.67 -12.08 14.38
C ASP A 112 -5.02 -12.60 13.89
N THR A 113 -5.80 -11.71 13.26
CA THR A 113 -7.14 -12.05 12.75
C THR A 113 -7.07 -13.05 11.60
N VAL A 114 -6.12 -12.88 10.69
CA VAL A 114 -5.89 -13.84 9.60
C VAL A 114 -5.42 -15.17 10.15
N GLN A 115 -4.38 -15.19 10.99
CA GLN A 115 -3.81 -16.42 11.53
C GLN A 115 -4.83 -17.24 12.34
N ARG A 116 -5.71 -16.57 13.09
CA ARG A 116 -6.79 -17.24 13.85
C ARG A 116 -7.92 -17.77 12.98
N THR A 117 -8.31 -17.01 11.96
CA THR A 117 -9.49 -17.31 11.13
C THR A 117 -9.15 -18.23 9.96
N CYS A 118 -7.93 -18.16 9.46
CA CYS A 118 -7.41 -18.89 8.31
C CYS A 118 -6.01 -19.42 8.65
N PRO A 119 -5.88 -20.38 9.59
CA PRO A 119 -4.59 -20.82 10.13
C PRO A 119 -3.66 -21.48 9.09
N LYS A 120 -4.21 -21.92 7.95
CA LYS A 120 -3.44 -22.47 6.84
C LYS A 120 -2.99 -21.42 5.82
N ALA A 121 -3.53 -20.20 5.90
CA ALA A 121 -3.21 -19.15 4.95
C ALA A 121 -1.80 -18.61 5.22
N LYS A 122 -1.01 -18.49 4.17
CA LYS A 122 0.25 -17.75 4.23
C LYS A 122 -0.03 -16.26 4.42
N VAL A 123 0.51 -15.65 5.48
CA VAL A 123 0.33 -14.22 5.75
C VAL A 123 1.57 -13.47 5.31
N VAL A 124 1.40 -12.47 4.44
CA VAL A 124 2.49 -11.60 3.97
C VAL A 124 2.09 -10.15 4.20
N VAL A 125 2.85 -9.44 5.01
CA VAL A 125 2.68 -8.00 5.23
C VAL A 125 3.63 -7.24 4.33
N LEU A 126 3.10 -6.28 3.57
CA LEU A 126 3.87 -5.39 2.73
C LEU A 126 4.08 -4.07 3.47
N THR A 127 5.33 -3.59 3.51
CA THR A 127 5.61 -2.24 3.99
C THR A 127 5.01 -1.19 3.04
N CYS A 128 4.64 -0.02 3.56
CA CYS A 128 4.09 1.04 2.73
C CYS A 128 5.16 1.65 1.81
N PRO A 129 4.89 1.85 0.51
CA PRO A 129 5.71 2.72 -0.33
C PRO A 129 5.87 4.11 0.32
N PRO A 130 7.01 4.80 0.13
CA PRO A 130 7.20 6.14 0.65
C PRO A 130 6.13 7.10 0.12
N LEU A 131 5.63 7.97 1.00
CA LEU A 131 4.86 9.14 0.60
C LEU A 131 5.83 10.25 0.17
N SER A 132 5.70 10.74 -1.06
CA SER A 132 6.73 11.52 -1.77
C SER A 132 7.98 10.74 -2.16
N GLU A 133 8.70 11.20 -3.19
CA GLU A 133 10.02 10.66 -3.56
C GLU A 133 11.19 11.52 -3.03
N GLN A 134 10.88 12.56 -2.25
CA GLN A 134 11.86 13.44 -1.61
C GLN A 134 12.20 12.92 -0.21
N PRO A 135 13.45 12.46 0.06
CA PRO A 135 13.82 11.89 1.37
C PRO A 135 13.71 12.87 2.55
N HIS A 136 13.79 14.17 2.29
CA HIS A 136 13.65 15.23 3.29
C HIS A 136 12.19 15.64 3.53
N ASN A 137 11.23 15.04 2.83
CA ASN A 137 9.82 15.29 3.04
C ASN A 137 9.37 14.64 4.36
N ALA A 138 8.60 15.36 5.18
CA ALA A 138 8.07 14.82 6.43
C ALA A 138 7.20 13.57 6.21
N ALA A 139 6.50 13.47 5.08
CA ALA A 139 5.72 12.30 4.75
C ALA A 139 6.59 11.07 4.44
N PHE A 140 7.72 11.27 3.74
CA PHE A 140 8.68 10.23 3.46
C PHE A 140 9.27 9.69 4.77
N GLN A 141 9.74 10.59 5.64
CA GLN A 141 10.33 10.24 6.93
C GLN A 141 9.33 9.48 7.81
N ARG A 142 8.09 9.98 7.93
CA ARG A 142 7.04 9.31 8.70
C ARG A 142 6.74 7.91 8.19
N THR A 143 6.61 7.72 6.88
CA THR A 143 6.38 6.38 6.33
C THR A 143 7.58 5.45 6.58
N THR A 144 8.81 5.97 6.55
CA THR A 144 10.02 5.23 6.90
C THR A 144 9.98 4.75 8.36
N GLU A 145 9.65 5.65 9.28
CA GLU A 145 9.53 5.38 10.73
C GLU A 145 8.45 4.32 11.00
N TYR A 146 7.28 4.46 10.38
CA TYR A 146 6.15 3.55 10.57
C TYR A 146 6.49 2.15 10.08
N ASN A 147 7.11 2.05 8.90
CA ASN A 147 7.56 0.78 8.37
C ASN A 147 8.64 0.14 9.24
N ALA A 148 9.60 0.92 9.75
CA ALA A 148 10.64 0.40 10.63
C ALA A 148 10.04 -0.23 11.91
N ALA A 149 9.11 0.47 12.57
CA ALA A 149 8.43 -0.05 13.76
C ALA A 149 7.55 -1.26 13.44
N LEU A 150 6.83 -1.26 12.32
CA LEU A 150 6.05 -2.41 11.88
C LEU A 150 6.94 -3.64 11.66
N GLN A 151 8.05 -3.49 10.94
CA GLN A 151 8.98 -4.58 10.69
C GLN A 151 9.57 -5.14 11.99
N GLN A 152 9.97 -4.26 12.91
CA GLN A 152 10.47 -4.67 14.22
C GLN A 152 9.39 -5.44 15.01
N HIS A 153 8.18 -4.90 15.09
CA HIS A 153 7.07 -5.53 15.81
C HIS A 153 6.71 -6.90 15.25
N LEU A 154 6.59 -7.02 13.92
CA LEU A 154 6.26 -8.30 13.27
C LEU A 154 7.35 -9.36 13.49
N ARG A 155 8.63 -8.98 13.43
CA ARG A 155 9.74 -9.92 13.73
C ARG A 155 9.67 -10.44 15.17
N SER A 156 9.32 -9.58 16.12
CA SER A 156 9.28 -9.95 17.55
C SER A 156 8.02 -10.72 17.95
N HIS A 157 6.87 -10.39 17.36
CA HIS A 157 5.57 -10.88 17.84
C HIS A 157 4.82 -11.80 16.86
N HIS A 158 5.23 -11.83 15.58
CA HIS A 158 4.53 -12.55 14.52
C HIS A 158 5.48 -13.38 13.64
N PRO A 159 6.26 -14.32 14.20
CA PRO A 159 7.23 -15.10 13.41
C PRO A 159 6.59 -15.94 12.29
N GLY A 160 5.28 -16.21 12.36
CA GLY A 160 4.51 -16.89 11.30
C GLY A 160 4.03 -15.97 10.17
N ALA A 161 4.27 -14.66 10.24
CA ALA A 161 3.96 -13.72 9.18
C ALA A 161 5.23 -13.29 8.44
N ALA A 162 5.22 -13.39 7.12
CA ALA A 162 6.30 -12.90 6.28
C ALA A 162 6.18 -11.39 6.07
N VAL A 163 7.31 -10.72 5.84
CA VAL A 163 7.34 -9.28 5.54
C VAL A 163 8.01 -9.04 4.19
N ALA A 164 7.27 -8.46 3.25
CA ALA A 164 7.75 -8.00 1.96
C ALA A 164 8.14 -6.51 2.07
N ASP A 165 9.45 -6.21 2.06
CA ASP A 165 9.95 -4.84 2.26
C ASP A 165 9.91 -4.00 0.98
N VAL A 166 8.68 -3.64 0.59
CA VAL A 166 8.38 -2.78 -0.56
C VAL A 166 9.00 -1.39 -0.39
N HIS A 167 8.97 -0.84 0.83
CA HIS A 167 9.54 0.47 1.13
C HIS A 167 11.03 0.52 0.76
N THR A 168 11.83 -0.44 1.24
CA THR A 168 13.26 -0.51 0.91
C THR A 168 13.49 -0.65 -0.60
N ALA A 169 12.68 -1.45 -1.29
CA ALA A 169 12.78 -1.59 -2.75
C ALA A 169 12.57 -0.23 -3.46
N PHE A 170 11.59 0.57 -3.03
CA PHE A 170 11.34 1.90 -3.56
C PHE A 170 12.50 2.86 -3.28
N VAL A 171 12.99 2.89 -2.04
CA VAL A 171 14.11 3.75 -1.64
C VAL A 171 15.36 3.44 -2.45
N GLN A 172 15.70 2.15 -2.61
CA GLN A 172 16.84 1.71 -3.42
C GLN A 172 16.68 2.11 -4.89
N PHE A 173 15.46 1.97 -5.45
CA PHE A 173 15.18 2.41 -6.81
C PHE A 173 15.40 3.92 -6.97
N LEU A 174 14.85 4.72 -6.05
CA LEU A 174 14.96 6.18 -6.11
C LEU A 174 16.41 6.65 -5.94
N GLN A 175 17.18 6.03 -5.03
CA GLN A 175 18.60 6.32 -4.84
C GLN A 175 19.41 6.01 -6.10
N LYS A 176 19.21 4.82 -6.71
CA LYS A 176 19.90 4.41 -7.94
C LYS A 176 19.60 5.36 -9.11
N HIS A 177 18.44 6.01 -9.12
CA HIS A 177 18.02 6.91 -10.18
C HIS A 177 17.92 8.37 -9.72
N ALA A 178 18.63 8.75 -8.64
CA ALA A 178 18.53 10.09 -8.06
C ALA A 178 18.86 11.19 -9.08
N ALA A 179 19.87 10.97 -9.94
CA ALA A 179 20.26 11.91 -11.00
C ALA A 179 19.15 12.17 -12.04
N ARG A 180 18.14 11.30 -12.15
CA ARG A 180 16.99 11.44 -13.06
C ARG A 180 15.79 12.10 -12.39
N SER A 181 15.79 12.25 -11.07
CA SER A 181 14.68 12.85 -10.35
C SER A 181 14.69 14.37 -10.50
N LYS A 182 13.77 14.89 -11.31
CA LYS A 182 13.49 16.33 -11.34
C LYS A 182 12.83 16.80 -10.05
N GLN A 183 12.15 15.91 -9.31
CA GLN A 183 11.53 16.23 -8.03
C GLN A 183 12.53 16.62 -6.95
N LEU A 184 13.76 16.08 -6.97
CA LEU A 184 14.82 16.51 -6.03
C LEU A 184 15.21 17.98 -6.22
N GLN A 185 14.84 18.59 -7.36
CA GLN A 185 15.09 20.00 -7.68
C GLN A 185 13.83 20.87 -7.49
N MET A 186 12.70 20.29 -7.09
CA MET A 186 11.44 21.00 -6.87
C MET A 186 11.26 21.35 -5.38
N PRO A 187 10.46 22.39 -5.04
CA PRO A 187 10.09 22.68 -3.67
C PRO A 187 9.47 21.47 -2.96
N VAL A 188 9.66 21.39 -1.64
CA VAL A 188 9.11 20.31 -0.82
C VAL A 188 7.59 20.28 -0.94
N VAL A 189 7.07 19.12 -1.31
CA VAL A 189 5.63 18.88 -1.41
C VAL A 189 4.99 18.95 -0.01
N ARG A 190 4.03 19.84 0.18
CA ARG A 190 3.27 19.94 1.44
C ARG A 190 1.93 19.24 1.32
N PHE A 191 1.74 18.20 2.14
CA PHE A 191 0.47 17.49 2.22
C PHE A 191 -0.55 18.26 3.06
N ASN A 192 -1.65 18.63 2.43
CA ASN A 192 -2.87 19.12 3.05
C ASN A 192 -4.10 18.65 2.25
N VAL A 193 -5.31 18.83 2.81
CA VAL A 193 -6.55 18.42 2.15
C VAL A 193 -6.64 18.96 0.72
N LEU A 194 -6.39 20.25 0.51
CA LEU A 194 -6.47 20.89 -0.81
C LEU A 194 -5.52 20.24 -1.82
N SER A 195 -4.28 19.98 -1.42
CA SER A 195 -3.28 19.35 -2.28
C SER A 195 -3.67 17.91 -2.67
N CYS A 196 -4.21 17.13 -1.73
CA CYS A 196 -4.67 15.77 -2.00
C CYS A 196 -5.87 15.77 -2.96
N VAL A 197 -6.86 16.62 -2.72
CA VAL A 197 -8.06 16.72 -3.60
C VAL A 197 -7.75 17.33 -4.97
N ILE A 198 -6.60 17.96 -5.15
CA ILE A 198 -6.14 18.42 -6.47
C ILE A 198 -5.30 17.33 -7.15
N TRP A 199 -4.24 16.86 -6.52
CA TRP A 199 -3.24 16.02 -7.19
C TRP A 199 -3.75 14.63 -7.54
N GLN A 200 -4.52 14.00 -6.66
CA GLN A 200 -5.01 12.64 -6.89
C GLN A 200 -6.08 12.62 -7.99
N PRO A 201 -7.14 13.45 -7.95
CA PRO A 201 -8.15 13.46 -9.02
C PRO A 201 -7.57 13.88 -10.36
N THR A 202 -6.62 14.83 -10.39
CA THR A 202 -5.98 15.23 -11.65
C THR A 202 -5.07 14.15 -12.25
N ALA A 203 -4.52 13.21 -11.44
CA ALA A 203 -3.84 12.03 -11.98
C ALA A 203 -4.84 11.06 -12.61
N VAL A 204 -5.92 10.76 -11.88
CA VAL A 204 -7.03 9.90 -12.33
C VAL A 204 -7.65 10.43 -13.64
N LEU A 205 -7.95 11.72 -13.72
CA LEU A 205 -8.49 12.36 -14.92
C LEU A 205 -7.53 12.25 -16.10
N GLN A 206 -6.24 12.51 -15.91
CA GLN A 206 -5.26 12.33 -16.99
C GLN A 206 -5.20 10.88 -17.49
N HIS A 207 -5.34 9.90 -16.60
CA HIS A 207 -5.33 8.50 -17.00
C HIS A 207 -6.60 8.11 -17.76
N TYR A 208 -7.78 8.33 -17.17
CA TYR A 208 -9.03 7.83 -17.75
C TYR A 208 -9.56 8.70 -18.89
N LEU A 209 -9.39 10.03 -18.83
CA LEU A 209 -9.90 10.95 -19.85
C LEU A 209 -8.88 11.19 -20.96
N LEU A 210 -7.62 11.43 -20.61
CA LEU A 210 -6.55 11.72 -21.58
C LEU A 210 -5.78 10.47 -22.02
N ARG A 211 -6.12 9.29 -21.48
CA ARG A 211 -5.50 7.99 -21.81
C ARG A 211 -3.98 7.95 -21.63
N ARG A 212 -3.44 8.81 -20.77
CA ARG A 212 -2.01 8.80 -20.43
C ARG A 212 -1.68 7.58 -19.58
N SER A 213 -0.51 6.98 -19.78
CA SER A 213 -0.03 5.95 -18.85
C SER A 213 0.29 6.56 -17.49
N TRP A 214 0.31 5.72 -16.44
CA TRP A 214 0.69 6.20 -15.12
C TRP A 214 2.14 6.69 -15.09
N ASP A 215 3.03 6.01 -15.83
CA ASP A 215 4.42 6.42 -15.99
C ASP A 215 4.55 7.79 -16.70
N GLU A 216 3.71 8.07 -17.69
CA GLU A 216 3.68 9.38 -18.35
C GLU A 216 3.25 10.48 -17.38
N ILE A 217 2.23 10.23 -16.55
CA ILE A 217 1.75 11.17 -15.53
C ILE A 217 2.85 11.46 -14.51
N SER A 218 3.54 10.43 -14.02
CA SER A 218 4.71 10.58 -13.13
C SER A 218 5.76 11.49 -13.76
N ARG A 219 6.18 11.18 -15.00
CA ARG A 219 7.22 11.92 -15.72
C ARG A 219 6.85 13.40 -15.91
N LEU A 220 5.59 13.70 -16.23
CA LEU A 220 5.10 15.08 -16.38
C LEU A 220 5.12 15.85 -15.05
N ARG A 221 5.01 15.15 -13.92
CA ARG A 221 5.09 15.72 -12.56
C ARG A 221 6.51 15.67 -11.98
N GLY A 222 7.50 15.24 -12.77
CA GLY A 222 8.88 15.09 -12.32
C GLY A 222 9.12 13.92 -11.35
N LEU A 223 8.14 13.02 -11.22
CA LEU A 223 8.14 11.82 -10.38
C LEU A 223 8.65 10.60 -11.18
N GLN A 224 9.15 9.58 -10.49
CA GLN A 224 9.69 8.35 -11.09
C GLN A 224 8.85 7.10 -10.79
N LEU A 225 8.26 7.00 -9.62
CA LEU A 225 7.51 5.86 -9.10
C LEU A 225 6.08 6.23 -8.69
N LEU A 226 5.85 7.49 -8.31
CA LEU A 226 4.56 7.97 -7.84
C LEU A 226 3.87 8.84 -8.90
N THR A 227 2.54 8.91 -8.89
CA THR A 227 1.77 9.73 -9.82
C THR A 227 1.36 11.05 -9.18
N ASP A 228 1.18 11.10 -7.86
CA ASP A 228 0.67 12.25 -7.11
C ASP A 228 1.30 12.40 -5.71
N ASN A 229 2.50 11.81 -5.52
CA ASN A 229 3.17 11.60 -4.23
C ASN A 229 2.55 10.55 -3.31
N VAL A 230 1.49 9.85 -3.73
CA VAL A 230 0.85 8.78 -2.95
C VAL A 230 0.70 7.51 -3.77
N HIS A 231 0.05 7.58 -4.93
CA HIS A 231 -0.27 6.43 -5.76
C HIS A 231 0.88 6.05 -6.67
N ILE A 232 1.00 4.75 -6.94
CA ILE A 232 2.10 4.15 -7.69
C ILE A 232 1.82 4.11 -9.20
N ASN A 233 2.88 4.26 -9.99
CA ASN A 233 2.86 4.07 -11.44
C ASN A 233 3.15 2.63 -11.86
N ASP A 234 3.30 2.41 -13.16
CA ASP A 234 3.48 1.08 -13.74
C ASP A 234 4.81 0.45 -13.32
N THR A 235 5.87 1.26 -13.30
CA THR A 235 7.20 0.85 -12.82
C THR A 235 7.16 0.45 -11.34
N ALA A 236 6.51 1.26 -10.51
CA ALA A 236 6.38 1.02 -9.08
C ALA A 236 5.50 -0.21 -8.77
N ALA A 237 4.39 -0.41 -9.48
CA ALA A 237 3.56 -1.60 -9.32
C ALA A 237 4.30 -2.88 -9.73
N GLN A 238 5.19 -2.81 -10.74
CA GLN A 238 6.08 -3.92 -11.07
C GLN A 238 7.07 -4.21 -9.95
N LEU A 239 7.62 -3.19 -9.32
CA LEU A 239 8.52 -3.31 -8.18
C LEU A 239 7.82 -3.99 -6.99
N VAL A 240 6.61 -3.55 -6.63
CA VAL A 240 5.78 -4.21 -5.60
C VAL A 240 5.58 -5.70 -5.93
N ALA A 241 5.19 -6.01 -7.17
CA ALA A 241 4.96 -7.39 -7.59
C ALA A 241 6.24 -8.24 -7.48
N GLN A 242 7.39 -7.71 -7.87
CA GLN A 242 8.69 -8.38 -7.75
C GLN A 242 9.09 -8.61 -6.29
N THR A 243 8.86 -7.65 -5.40
CA THR A 243 9.12 -7.81 -3.96
C THR A 243 8.25 -8.89 -3.33
N VAL A 244 7.00 -9.03 -3.79
CA VAL A 244 6.04 -10.01 -3.26
C VAL A 244 6.22 -11.41 -3.84
N GLN A 245 6.68 -11.53 -5.09
CA GLN A 245 6.74 -12.78 -5.84
C GLN A 245 7.41 -13.96 -5.09
N PRO A 246 8.55 -13.79 -4.39
CA PRO A 246 9.18 -14.89 -3.64
C PRO A 246 8.26 -15.48 -2.57
N PHE A 247 7.39 -14.66 -1.97
CA PHE A 247 6.46 -15.11 -0.93
C PHE A 247 5.26 -15.88 -1.48
N LEU A 248 5.05 -15.90 -2.79
CA LEU A 248 3.97 -16.66 -3.43
C LEU A 248 4.41 -18.05 -3.88
N GLN A 249 5.70 -18.37 -3.82
CA GLN A 249 6.20 -19.71 -4.10
C GLN A 249 5.63 -20.71 -3.10
N GLY A 250 5.13 -21.84 -3.62
CA GLY A 250 4.52 -22.92 -2.83
C GLY A 250 3.15 -22.61 -2.24
N VAL A 251 2.47 -21.56 -2.71
CA VAL A 251 1.06 -21.31 -2.35
C VAL A 251 0.18 -22.26 -3.15
N GLU A 252 -0.54 -23.13 -2.45
CA GLU A 252 -1.42 -24.19 -2.97
C GLU A 252 -2.78 -24.21 -2.26
#